data_AF-A0A6J6NJC9-F1
#
_entry.id   AF-A0A6J6NJC9-F1
#
_cell.length_a   1.000
_cell.length_b   1.000
_cell.length_c   1.000
_cell.angle_alpha   90.00
_cell.angle_beta   90.00
_cell.angle_gamma   90.00
#
_symmetry.space_group_name_H-M   'P 1'
#
loop_
_entity.id
_entity.type
_entity.pdbx_description
1 polymer ?
#
loop_
_entity_poly.entity_id
_entity_poly.type
_entity_poly.pdbx_seq_one_letter_code
_entity_poly.pdbx_strand_id
1 'polypeptide(L)'
;MSVDKNREFTGLILVSGVDEPGITSKVLSKLAEFSVQIIDIKQIVTADRLLQTILINLLPDHALAVESDLLELANNSSFDVAIDFSQHPNNQEQLEHAYISMVDLHLDPKKIATVARYIYQIKANILDIKLNRLSDLNAITFQIGKTGLNHIELQDQLKEIGLAEGIDLCLTTQLFQKVKKLFVFDMDSTLIKEEVIDLLAVKANKGEEVSKITAMAMNGELDFEQSLRQRVALLAGLPESVLKETTDLLNFNSGVIETLKYIKEMGHKVAVVSGGFTQVIEKFLAQVEVDYVFANTLDIANSTLTGKLTGEIIDGSGKAESMRKAAQLESIPLSNTIAIGDGANDLKMMAAAGYSFAYLAKEVVRQGAKSTISQSDMRALPLLLNL
;
A
#
# COMPACT_ATOMS: atom_id res chain seq x y z
N MET A 1 28.27 -44.73 -17.22
CA MET A 1 27.40 -43.76 -17.93
C MET A 1 27.70 -42.39 -17.37
N SER A 2 28.10 -41.42 -18.21
CA SER A 2 28.42 -40.07 -17.77
C SER A 2 27.14 -39.36 -17.33
N VAL A 3 27.01 -39.09 -16.04
CA VAL A 3 25.97 -38.20 -15.52
C VAL A 3 26.19 -36.82 -16.15
N ASP A 4 25.23 -36.42 -16.97
CA ASP A 4 25.21 -35.12 -17.64
C ASP A 4 25.14 -34.04 -16.55
N LYS A 5 26.26 -33.34 -16.28
CA LYS A 5 26.42 -32.38 -15.16
C LYS A 5 25.44 -31.19 -15.18
N ASN A 6 24.57 -31.11 -16.17
CA ASN A 6 23.59 -30.03 -16.40
C ASN A 6 22.13 -30.44 -16.12
N ARG A 7 21.88 -31.61 -15.49
CA ARG A 7 20.53 -32.06 -15.16
C ARG A 7 20.43 -32.44 -13.69
N GLU A 8 19.46 -31.87 -12.99
CA GLU A 8 19.11 -32.24 -11.62
C GLU A 8 17.98 -33.26 -11.65
N PHE A 9 18.03 -34.23 -10.74
CA PHE A 9 16.96 -35.20 -10.54
C PHE A 9 16.28 -34.87 -9.21
N THR A 10 14.99 -34.57 -9.28
CA THR A 10 14.24 -34.03 -8.14
C THR A 10 13.02 -34.87 -7.84
N GLY A 11 12.61 -34.87 -6.57
CA GLY A 11 11.35 -35.46 -6.12
C GLY A 11 10.47 -34.42 -5.46
N LEU A 12 9.26 -34.23 -5.96
CA LEU A 12 8.22 -33.49 -5.26
C LEU A 12 7.39 -34.46 -4.43
N ILE A 13 7.40 -34.26 -3.11
CA ILE A 13 6.63 -35.04 -2.15
C ILE A 13 5.50 -34.17 -1.64
N LEU A 14 4.27 -34.62 -1.85
CA LEU A 14 3.04 -34.00 -1.34
C LEU A 14 2.49 -34.84 -0.20
N VAL A 15 2.42 -34.25 0.99
CA VAL A 15 1.81 -34.83 2.18
C VAL A 15 0.48 -34.13 2.40
N SER A 16 -0.62 -34.87 2.50
CA SER A 16 -1.95 -34.29 2.73
C SER A 16 -2.78 -35.13 3.67
N GLY A 17 -3.53 -34.50 4.58
CA GLY A 17 -4.33 -35.25 5.55
C GLY A 17 -5.02 -34.37 6.59
N VAL A 18 -5.55 -35.01 7.64
CA VAL A 18 -5.94 -34.29 8.87
C VAL A 18 -4.67 -33.87 9.60
N ASP A 19 -4.60 -32.61 10.03
CA ASP A 19 -3.44 -32.10 10.75
C ASP A 19 -3.30 -32.78 12.13
N GLU A 20 -2.09 -33.24 12.43
CA GLU A 20 -1.73 -33.79 13.75
C GLU A 20 -0.28 -33.44 14.12
N PRO A 21 0.03 -33.29 15.41
CA PRO A 21 1.41 -33.11 15.84
C PRO A 21 2.31 -34.25 15.37
N GLY A 22 3.43 -33.90 14.73
CA GLY A 22 4.50 -34.85 14.38
C GLY A 22 4.50 -35.35 12.94
N ILE A 23 3.54 -34.99 12.07
CA ILE A 23 3.55 -35.36 10.63
C ILE A 23 4.90 -34.99 9.99
N THR A 24 5.30 -33.72 10.09
CA THR A 24 6.57 -33.24 9.51
C THR A 24 7.77 -33.99 10.06
N SER A 25 7.77 -34.31 11.36
CA SER A 25 8.84 -35.08 12.00
C SER A 25 8.93 -36.49 11.43
N LYS A 26 7.81 -37.20 11.30
CA LYS A 26 7.74 -38.56 10.73
C LYS A 26 8.29 -38.59 9.30
N VAL A 27 7.82 -37.66 8.45
CA VAL A 27 8.22 -37.59 7.04
C VAL A 27 9.71 -37.22 6.90
N LEU A 28 10.17 -36.19 7.60
CA LEU A 28 11.57 -35.76 7.53
C LEU A 28 12.53 -36.79 8.14
N SER A 29 12.12 -37.49 9.21
CA SER A 29 12.93 -38.57 9.79
C SER A 29 13.11 -39.69 8.78
N LYS A 30 12.07 -40.03 8.03
CA LYS A 30 12.15 -41.05 6.99
C LYS A 30 13.05 -40.61 5.82
N LEU A 31 12.93 -39.37 5.38
CA LEU A 31 13.82 -38.80 4.35
C LEU A 31 15.28 -38.74 4.80
N ALA A 32 15.55 -38.51 6.09
CA ALA A 32 16.90 -38.44 6.63
C ALA A 32 17.66 -39.78 6.58
N GLU A 33 16.97 -40.90 6.33
CA GLU A 33 17.59 -42.21 6.09
C GLU A 33 18.30 -42.28 4.72
N PHE A 34 18.02 -41.33 3.81
CA PHE A 34 18.55 -41.27 2.46
C PHE A 34 19.53 -40.11 2.26
N SER A 35 20.44 -40.23 1.29
CA SER A 35 21.26 -39.09 0.84
C SER A 35 20.44 -38.19 -0.10
N VAL A 36 19.62 -37.34 0.49
CA VAL A 36 18.79 -36.34 -0.19
C VAL A 36 19.08 -34.95 0.35
N GLN A 37 18.82 -33.92 -0.47
CA GLN A 37 18.91 -32.52 -0.05
C GLN A 37 17.57 -31.84 -0.26
N ILE A 38 17.04 -31.17 0.76
CA ILE A 38 15.82 -30.37 0.62
C ILE A 38 16.13 -29.10 -0.19
N ILE A 39 15.35 -28.87 -1.24
CA ILE A 39 15.39 -27.68 -2.11
C ILE A 39 14.36 -26.65 -1.63
N ASP A 40 13.12 -27.08 -1.39
CA ASP A 40 12.03 -26.24 -0.90
C ASP A 40 11.12 -27.06 0.03
N ILE A 41 10.55 -26.41 1.03
CA ILE A 41 9.56 -27.01 1.93
C ILE A 41 8.52 -25.98 2.33
N LYS A 42 7.25 -26.31 2.09
CA LYS A 42 6.10 -25.46 2.44
C LYS A 42 5.05 -26.30 3.13
N GLN A 43 4.41 -25.74 4.13
CA GLN A 43 3.28 -26.34 4.83
C GLN A 43 2.19 -25.29 5.02
N ILE A 44 0.96 -25.69 4.73
CA ILE A 44 -0.25 -24.93 5.02
C ILE A 44 -1.22 -25.83 5.80
N VAL A 45 -1.86 -25.25 6.80
CA VAL A 45 -2.96 -25.88 7.54
C VAL A 45 -4.20 -25.01 7.38
N THR A 46 -5.30 -25.59 6.90
CA THR A 46 -6.58 -24.88 6.74
C THR A 46 -7.71 -25.78 7.21
N ALA A 47 -8.49 -25.31 8.19
CA ALA A 47 -9.61 -26.06 8.78
C ALA A 47 -9.21 -27.51 9.14
N ASP A 48 -8.11 -27.65 9.91
CA ASP A 48 -7.53 -28.93 10.35
C ASP A 48 -7.09 -29.86 9.22
N ARG A 49 -6.89 -29.34 8.00
CA ARG A 49 -6.29 -30.07 6.88
C ARG A 49 -4.89 -29.57 6.62
N LEU A 50 -3.92 -30.47 6.68
CA LEU A 50 -2.53 -30.21 6.33
C LEU A 50 -2.31 -30.50 4.85
N LEU A 51 -1.57 -29.60 4.19
CA LEU A 51 -0.91 -29.83 2.92
C LEU A 51 0.54 -29.39 3.05
N GLN A 52 1.48 -30.30 2.84
CA GLN A 52 2.90 -30.04 2.89
C GLN A 52 3.56 -30.51 1.60
N THR A 53 4.32 -29.63 0.97
CA THR A 53 5.14 -29.94 -0.20
C THR A 53 6.60 -29.92 0.20
N ILE A 54 7.34 -30.97 -0.14
CA ILE A 54 8.79 -31.09 0.08
C ILE A 54 9.42 -31.39 -1.27
N LEU A 55 10.21 -30.46 -1.78
CA LEU A 55 11.00 -30.65 -2.99
C LEU A 55 12.41 -31.06 -2.58
N ILE A 56 12.88 -32.20 -3.09
CA ILE A 56 14.20 -32.74 -2.78
C ILE A 56 15.05 -32.95 -4.04
N ASN A 57 16.36 -32.80 -3.89
CA ASN A 57 17.36 -33.31 -4.82
C ASN A 57 17.79 -34.70 -4.35
N LEU A 58 17.90 -35.66 -5.27
CA LEU A 58 18.31 -37.03 -4.98
C LEU A 58 19.02 -37.68 -6.16
N LEU A 59 19.82 -38.71 -5.88
CA LEU A 59 20.34 -39.58 -6.94
C LEU A 59 19.19 -40.43 -7.50
N PRO A 60 19.11 -40.65 -8.83
CA PRO A 60 18.08 -41.48 -9.45
C PRO A 60 17.95 -42.87 -8.82
N ASP A 61 19.07 -43.47 -8.40
CA ASP A 61 19.12 -44.79 -7.78
C ASP A 61 18.40 -44.85 -6.42
N HIS A 62 18.18 -43.72 -5.75
CA HIS A 62 17.45 -43.65 -4.49
C HIS A 62 15.94 -43.52 -4.67
N ALA A 63 15.44 -43.20 -5.88
CA ALA A 63 14.04 -42.85 -6.11
C ALA A 63 13.06 -43.94 -5.64
N LEU A 64 13.26 -45.18 -6.10
CA LEU A 64 12.37 -46.31 -5.76
C LEU A 64 12.36 -46.62 -4.26
N ALA A 65 13.53 -46.51 -3.60
CA ALA A 65 13.63 -46.77 -2.17
C ALA A 65 12.93 -45.68 -1.36
N VAL A 66 13.14 -44.41 -1.71
CA VAL A 66 12.46 -43.26 -1.07
C VAL A 66 10.94 -43.37 -1.22
N GLU A 67 10.44 -43.71 -2.41
CA GLU A 67 9.01 -43.85 -2.65
C GLU A 67 8.40 -45.01 -1.85
N SER A 68 9.02 -46.18 -1.87
CA SER A 68 8.55 -47.34 -1.11
C SER A 68 8.39 -47.02 0.38
N ASP A 69 9.42 -46.43 0.96
CA ASP A 69 9.50 -46.11 2.39
C ASP A 69 8.49 -45.03 2.82
N LEU A 70 8.26 -44.02 1.98
CA LEU A 70 7.28 -42.97 2.24
C LEU A 70 5.84 -43.47 2.08
N LEU A 71 5.57 -44.35 1.11
CA LEU A 71 4.26 -44.98 0.94
C LEU A 71 3.95 -45.95 2.10
N GLU A 72 4.95 -46.69 2.59
CA GLU A 72 4.80 -47.51 3.79
C GLU A 72 4.50 -46.66 5.03
N LEU A 73 5.18 -45.53 5.19
CA LEU A 73 4.88 -44.57 6.26
C LEU A 73 3.44 -44.05 6.18
N ALA A 74 2.99 -43.68 4.97
CA ALA A 74 1.64 -43.17 4.73
C ALA A 74 0.57 -44.22 5.08
N ASN A 75 0.77 -45.48 4.66
CA ASN A 75 -0.14 -46.59 4.97
C ASN A 75 -0.35 -46.84 6.47
N ASN A 76 0.63 -46.44 7.30
CA ASN A 76 0.60 -46.58 8.76
C ASN A 76 0.29 -45.26 9.48
N SER A 77 -0.15 -44.23 8.76
CA SER A 77 -0.39 -42.87 9.29
C SER A 77 -1.78 -42.34 8.93
N SER A 78 -2.13 -41.17 9.48
CA SER A 78 -3.40 -40.45 9.22
C SER A 78 -3.34 -39.51 8.00
N PHE A 79 -2.22 -39.53 7.26
CA PHE A 79 -1.95 -38.68 6.11
C PHE A 79 -1.55 -39.51 4.89
N ASP A 80 -1.86 -38.98 3.72
CA ASP A 80 -1.49 -39.52 2.42
C ASP A 80 -0.19 -38.88 1.94
N VAL A 81 0.57 -39.64 1.13
CA VAL A 81 1.75 -39.15 0.44
C VAL A 81 1.63 -39.42 -1.06
N ALA A 82 1.82 -38.41 -1.88
CA ALA A 82 1.99 -38.51 -3.32
C ALA A 82 3.40 -38.03 -3.70
N ILE A 83 4.02 -38.69 -4.68
CA ILE A 83 5.41 -38.44 -5.06
C ILE A 83 5.49 -38.32 -6.58
N ASP A 84 6.23 -37.31 -7.05
CA ASP A 84 6.55 -37.14 -8.46
C ASP A 84 8.07 -36.95 -8.61
N PHE A 85 8.73 -37.93 -9.21
CA PHE A 85 10.15 -37.85 -9.54
C PHE A 85 10.35 -37.45 -10.99
N SER A 86 11.20 -36.45 -11.20
CA SER A 86 11.40 -35.89 -12.53
C SER A 86 12.83 -35.39 -12.71
N GLN A 87 13.27 -35.40 -13.97
CA GLN A 87 14.56 -34.85 -14.36
C GLN A 87 14.34 -33.51 -15.03
N HIS A 88 14.97 -32.45 -14.50
CA HIS A 88 14.81 -31.10 -15.02
C HIS A 88 16.14 -30.55 -15.58
N PRO A 89 16.09 -29.76 -16.67
CA PRO A 89 17.25 -29.00 -17.11
C PRO A 89 17.59 -27.93 -16.08
N ASN A 90 18.88 -27.70 -15.82
CA ASN A 90 19.38 -26.73 -14.83
C ASN A 90 19.16 -25.24 -15.21
N ASN A 91 18.32 -24.94 -16.20
CA ASN A 91 18.01 -23.58 -16.61
C ASN A 91 16.69 -23.14 -15.95
N GLN A 92 16.78 -22.63 -14.73
CA GLN A 92 15.69 -21.81 -14.19
C GLN A 92 15.80 -20.42 -14.79
N GLU A 93 14.91 -20.08 -15.73
CA GLU A 93 14.70 -18.68 -16.08
C GLU A 93 14.32 -17.92 -14.80
N GLN A 94 15.06 -16.85 -14.49
CA GLN A 94 14.81 -16.09 -13.28
C GLN A 94 13.49 -15.35 -13.42
N LEU A 95 12.43 -15.88 -12.79
CA LEU A 95 11.12 -15.26 -12.75
C LEU A 95 11.21 -13.96 -11.95
N GLU A 96 10.70 -12.87 -12.53
CA GLU A 96 10.47 -11.63 -11.80
C GLU A 96 9.16 -11.77 -11.02
N HIS A 97 9.16 -11.29 -9.77
CA HIS A 97 7.99 -11.34 -8.91
C HIS A 97 7.44 -9.94 -8.63
N ALA A 98 6.13 -9.84 -8.72
CA ALA A 98 5.37 -8.67 -8.28
C ALA A 98 4.19 -9.11 -7.40
N TYR A 99 3.63 -8.15 -6.67
CA TYR A 99 2.53 -8.36 -5.75
C TYR A 99 1.39 -7.44 -6.15
N ILE A 100 0.23 -8.01 -6.44
CA ILE A 100 -1.00 -7.26 -6.69
C ILE A 100 -1.84 -7.37 -5.43
N SER A 101 -2.01 -6.27 -4.73
CA SER A 101 -2.82 -6.19 -3.52
C SER A 101 -4.16 -5.54 -3.81
N MET A 102 -5.21 -6.18 -3.32
CA MET A 102 -6.60 -5.78 -3.43
C MET A 102 -7.17 -5.57 -2.03
N VAL A 103 -7.76 -4.41 -1.75
CA VAL A 103 -8.47 -4.17 -0.49
C VAL A 103 -9.96 -4.01 -0.75
N ASP A 104 -10.78 -4.78 -0.02
CA ASP A 104 -12.24 -4.80 -0.12
C ASP A 104 -12.88 -5.20 1.23
N LEU A 105 -14.10 -4.77 1.51
CA LEU A 105 -14.83 -5.12 2.74
C LEU A 105 -15.48 -6.51 2.69
N HIS A 106 -15.85 -7.00 1.50
CA HIS A 106 -16.72 -8.16 1.34
C HIS A 106 -16.10 -9.30 0.52
N LEU A 107 -14.91 -9.10 -0.06
CA LEU A 107 -14.20 -10.12 -0.86
C LEU A 107 -15.10 -10.80 -1.90
N ASP A 108 -15.79 -10.01 -2.73
CA ASP A 108 -16.65 -10.54 -3.79
C ASP A 108 -15.85 -11.46 -4.75
N PRO A 109 -16.24 -12.74 -4.93
CA PRO A 109 -15.59 -13.63 -5.88
C PRO A 109 -15.48 -13.09 -7.31
N LYS A 110 -16.42 -12.23 -7.74
CA LYS A 110 -16.36 -11.58 -9.06
C LYS A 110 -15.16 -10.64 -9.17
N LYS A 111 -14.91 -9.83 -8.14
CA LYS A 111 -13.77 -8.90 -8.08
C LYS A 111 -12.44 -9.66 -8.12
N ILE A 112 -12.35 -10.73 -7.33
CA ILE A 112 -11.19 -11.65 -7.31
C ILE A 112 -10.96 -12.26 -8.71
N ALA A 113 -12.03 -12.75 -9.34
CA ALA A 113 -11.95 -13.34 -10.68
C ALA A 113 -11.52 -12.32 -11.74
N THR A 114 -11.90 -11.05 -11.61
CA THR A 114 -11.44 -9.98 -12.51
C THR A 114 -9.92 -9.78 -12.41
N VAL A 115 -9.37 -9.72 -11.20
CA VAL A 115 -7.91 -9.62 -11.00
C VAL A 115 -7.20 -10.86 -11.54
N ALA A 116 -7.70 -12.07 -11.24
CA ALA A 116 -7.12 -13.31 -11.75
C ALA A 116 -7.16 -13.40 -13.29
N ARG A 117 -8.25 -12.94 -13.93
CA ARG A 117 -8.38 -12.89 -15.38
C ARG A 117 -7.34 -11.94 -15.99
N TYR A 118 -7.12 -10.79 -15.37
CA TYR A 118 -6.09 -9.86 -15.81
C TYR A 118 -4.68 -10.49 -15.71
N ILE A 119 -4.37 -11.17 -14.60
CA ILE A 119 -3.09 -11.90 -14.42
C ILE A 119 -2.90 -12.95 -15.53
N TYR A 120 -3.96 -13.67 -15.90
CA TYR A 120 -3.94 -14.59 -17.03
C TYR A 120 -3.69 -13.88 -18.39
N GLN A 121 -4.34 -12.74 -18.64
CA GLN A 121 -4.18 -11.98 -19.89
C GLN A 121 -2.74 -11.49 -20.10
N ILE A 122 -2.08 -11.07 -19.02
CA ILE A 122 -0.66 -10.70 -19.08
C ILE A 122 0.28 -11.91 -19.14
N LYS A 123 -0.25 -13.16 -19.16
CA LYS A 123 0.51 -14.42 -19.18
C LYS A 123 1.45 -14.57 -17.98
N ALA A 124 1.03 -14.10 -16.81
CA ALA A 124 1.75 -14.33 -15.56
C ALA A 124 1.12 -15.49 -14.77
N ASN A 125 1.93 -16.19 -13.99
CA ASN A 125 1.45 -17.21 -13.07
C ASN A 125 1.14 -16.58 -11.72
N ILE A 126 0.09 -17.06 -11.05
CA ILE A 126 -0.12 -16.78 -9.62
C ILE A 126 0.69 -17.82 -8.84
N LEU A 127 1.68 -17.34 -8.09
CA LEU A 127 2.58 -18.17 -7.31
C LEU A 127 2.09 -18.37 -5.87
N ASP A 128 1.39 -17.37 -5.33
CA ASP A 128 0.83 -17.40 -3.98
C ASP A 128 -0.35 -16.43 -3.86
N ILE A 129 -1.28 -16.72 -2.96
CA ILE A 129 -2.40 -15.83 -2.62
C ILE A 129 -2.50 -15.77 -1.10
N LYS A 130 -2.36 -14.57 -0.54
CA LYS A 130 -2.50 -14.34 0.91
C LYS A 130 -3.69 -13.45 1.21
N LEU A 131 -4.47 -13.84 2.21
CA LEU A 131 -5.53 -13.02 2.79
C LEU A 131 -5.07 -12.46 4.13
N ASN A 132 -4.98 -11.14 4.22
CA ASN A 132 -4.77 -10.42 5.46
C ASN A 132 -6.07 -9.75 5.89
N ARG A 133 -6.42 -9.87 7.17
CA ARG A 133 -7.59 -9.20 7.76
C ARG A 133 -7.14 -8.25 8.84
N LEU A 134 -7.64 -7.01 8.78
CA LEU A 134 -7.35 -6.00 9.78
C LEU A 134 -8.62 -5.21 10.06
N SER A 135 -9.18 -5.36 11.26
CA SER A 135 -10.52 -4.87 11.58
C SER A 135 -11.53 -5.43 10.56
N ASP A 136 -12.28 -4.57 9.87
CA ASP A 136 -13.24 -4.97 8.84
C ASP A 136 -12.64 -4.98 7.42
N LEU A 137 -11.37 -4.59 7.28
CA LEU A 137 -10.66 -4.60 6.01
C LEU A 137 -10.18 -6.01 5.68
N ASN A 138 -10.43 -6.43 4.44
CA ASN A 138 -9.83 -7.63 3.88
C ASN A 138 -8.88 -7.24 2.75
N ALA A 139 -7.66 -7.75 2.80
CA ALA A 139 -6.64 -7.53 1.78
C ALA A 139 -6.21 -8.86 1.18
N ILE A 140 -6.42 -9.03 -0.12
CA ILE A 140 -5.88 -10.19 -0.86
C ILE A 140 -4.64 -9.72 -1.62
N THR A 141 -3.53 -10.41 -1.42
CA THR A 141 -2.30 -10.18 -2.19
C THR A 141 -2.00 -11.39 -3.06
N PHE A 142 -1.93 -11.16 -4.37
CA PHE A 142 -1.49 -12.14 -5.36
C PHE A 142 0.00 -11.94 -5.62
N GLN A 143 0.83 -12.92 -5.26
CA GLN A 143 2.20 -12.96 -5.76
C GLN A 143 2.17 -13.53 -7.18
N ILE A 144 2.66 -12.76 -8.14
CA ILE A 144 2.71 -13.15 -9.54
C ILE A 144 4.14 -13.35 -10.02
N GLY A 145 4.34 -14.25 -10.98
CA GLY A 145 5.64 -14.55 -11.58
C GLY A 145 5.59 -14.60 -13.10
N LYS A 146 6.49 -13.85 -13.75
CA LYS A 146 6.68 -13.85 -15.21
C LYS A 146 8.05 -13.27 -15.56
N THR A 147 8.63 -13.68 -16.67
CA THR A 147 9.82 -13.03 -17.24
C THR A 147 9.44 -11.72 -17.96
N GLY A 148 10.21 -10.65 -17.71
CA GLY A 148 10.03 -9.34 -18.36
C GLY A 148 8.74 -8.61 -17.95
N LEU A 149 8.50 -8.47 -16.65
CA LEU A 149 7.36 -7.71 -16.13
C LEU A 149 7.59 -6.20 -16.30
N ASN A 150 6.68 -5.55 -17.04
CA ASN A 150 6.66 -4.09 -17.12
C ASN A 150 5.79 -3.52 -15.97
N HIS A 151 6.40 -3.20 -14.84
CA HIS A 151 5.68 -2.75 -13.65
C HIS A 151 4.88 -1.45 -13.84
N ILE A 152 5.34 -0.56 -14.73
CA ILE A 152 4.66 0.72 -15.00
C ILE A 152 3.34 0.44 -15.73
N GLU A 153 3.40 -0.29 -16.82
CA GLU A 153 2.23 -0.68 -17.61
C GLU A 153 1.24 -1.51 -16.77
N LEU A 154 1.75 -2.41 -15.93
CA LEU A 154 0.90 -3.19 -15.03
C LEU A 154 0.14 -2.30 -14.04
N GLN A 155 0.80 -1.32 -13.42
CA GLN A 155 0.13 -0.41 -12.49
C GLN A 155 -0.94 0.43 -13.19
N ASP A 156 -0.66 0.93 -14.40
CA ASP A 156 -1.61 1.73 -15.16
C ASP A 156 -2.87 0.91 -15.54
N GLN A 157 -2.70 -0.35 -15.95
CA GLN A 157 -3.83 -1.23 -16.23
C GLN A 157 -4.62 -1.62 -14.97
N LEU A 158 -3.93 -1.86 -13.84
CA LEU A 158 -4.59 -2.16 -12.57
C LEU A 158 -5.41 -0.98 -12.07
N LYS A 159 -4.94 0.24 -12.28
CA LYS A 159 -5.72 1.45 -11.99
C LYS A 159 -7.02 1.48 -12.79
N GLU A 160 -6.97 1.25 -14.11
CA GLU A 160 -8.18 1.24 -14.95
C GLU A 160 -9.18 0.17 -14.49
N ILE A 161 -8.70 -1.02 -14.16
CA ILE A 161 -9.53 -2.10 -13.59
C ILE A 161 -10.14 -1.67 -12.25
N GLY A 162 -9.33 -1.07 -11.37
CA GLY A 162 -9.77 -0.62 -10.05
C GLY A 162 -10.87 0.44 -10.13
N LEU A 163 -10.74 1.40 -11.05
CA LEU A 163 -11.75 2.42 -11.30
C LEU A 163 -13.05 1.83 -11.87
N ALA A 164 -12.95 0.93 -12.85
CA ALA A 164 -14.11 0.33 -13.50
C ALA A 164 -14.92 -0.58 -12.56
N GLU A 165 -14.24 -1.34 -11.69
CA GLU A 165 -14.86 -2.36 -10.84
C GLU A 165 -15.11 -1.88 -9.41
N GLY A 166 -14.67 -0.66 -9.06
CA GLY A 166 -14.75 -0.15 -7.69
C GLY A 166 -13.91 -1.00 -6.73
N ILE A 167 -12.65 -1.21 -7.08
CA ILE A 167 -11.68 -2.02 -6.33
C ILE A 167 -10.42 -1.18 -6.09
N ASP A 168 -9.94 -1.13 -4.86
CA ASP A 168 -8.63 -0.54 -4.58
C ASP A 168 -7.53 -1.57 -4.91
N LEU A 169 -6.70 -1.26 -5.90
CA LEU A 169 -5.66 -2.14 -6.44
C LEU A 169 -4.30 -1.48 -6.47
N CYS A 170 -3.28 -2.18 -5.99
CA CYS A 170 -1.92 -1.67 -5.93
C CYS A 170 -0.89 -2.73 -6.34
N LEU A 171 0.08 -2.34 -7.16
CA LEU A 171 1.23 -3.15 -7.53
C LEU A 171 2.44 -2.78 -6.68
N THR A 172 3.05 -3.78 -6.04
CA THR A 172 4.36 -3.64 -5.40
C THR A 172 5.33 -4.70 -5.92
N THR A 173 6.62 -4.50 -5.67
CA THR A 173 7.70 -5.41 -6.09
C THR A 173 8.45 -5.93 -4.88
N GLN A 174 9.28 -6.96 -5.05
CA GLN A 174 10.11 -7.48 -3.95
C GLN A 174 11.06 -6.43 -3.35
N LEU A 175 11.54 -5.50 -4.17
CA LEU A 175 12.41 -4.42 -3.70
C LEU A 175 11.62 -3.33 -2.99
N PHE A 176 10.31 -3.22 -3.23
CA PHE A 176 9.46 -2.18 -2.65
C PHE A 176 9.58 -2.17 -1.13
N GLN A 177 9.41 -3.31 -0.46
CA GLN A 177 9.49 -3.40 1.02
C GLN A 177 10.88 -3.09 1.59
N LYS A 178 11.95 -3.29 0.82
CA LYS A 178 13.34 -3.17 1.29
C LYS A 178 13.90 -1.75 1.25
N VAL A 179 13.18 -0.83 0.59
CA VAL A 179 13.66 0.51 0.34
C VAL A 179 12.93 1.52 1.21
N LYS A 180 13.70 2.42 1.82
CA LYS A 180 13.18 3.56 2.60
C LYS A 180 12.35 4.47 1.70
N LYS A 181 11.16 4.86 2.16
CA LYS A 181 10.23 5.71 1.42
C LYS A 181 9.91 6.98 2.18
N LEU A 182 9.45 7.98 1.43
CA LEU A 182 8.85 9.19 1.95
C LEU A 182 7.36 9.17 1.63
N PHE A 183 6.53 9.10 2.67
CA PHE A 183 5.09 9.27 2.57
C PHE A 183 4.77 10.74 2.71
N VAL A 184 3.99 11.27 1.78
CA VAL A 184 3.57 12.67 1.75
C VAL A 184 2.06 12.69 1.75
N PHE A 185 1.48 13.23 2.82
CA PHE A 185 0.04 13.30 3.01
C PHE A 185 -0.46 14.74 2.84
N ASP A 186 -1.60 14.90 2.17
CA ASP A 186 -2.44 16.07 2.41
C ASP A 186 -3.00 16.05 3.84
N MET A 187 -3.43 17.21 4.33
CA MET A 187 -3.98 17.38 5.66
C MET A 187 -5.51 17.30 5.64
N ASP A 188 -6.16 18.35 5.14
CA ASP A 188 -7.62 18.50 5.11
C ASP A 188 -8.24 17.35 4.30
N SER A 189 -9.37 16.80 4.75
CA SER A 189 -10.07 15.67 4.14
C SER A 189 -9.26 14.37 3.91
N THR A 190 -7.97 14.34 4.29
CA THR A 190 -7.05 13.20 4.13
C THR A 190 -6.54 12.69 5.48
N LEU A 191 -5.70 13.45 6.20
CA LEU A 191 -5.30 13.09 7.56
C LEU A 191 -6.39 13.43 8.57
N ILE A 192 -7.09 14.53 8.36
CA ILE A 192 -8.21 14.97 9.21
C ILE A 192 -9.53 14.94 8.43
N LYS A 193 -10.64 14.93 9.15
CA LYS A 193 -11.99 14.91 8.56
C LYS A 193 -12.44 16.30 8.10
N GLU A 194 -11.96 17.32 8.79
CA GLU A 194 -12.43 18.69 8.64
C GLU A 194 -11.62 19.46 7.58
N GLU A 195 -12.22 20.55 7.10
CA GLU A 195 -11.55 21.59 6.31
C GLU A 195 -11.22 22.76 7.26
N VAL A 196 -9.94 22.98 7.56
CA VAL A 196 -9.52 23.96 8.59
C VAL A 196 -10.05 25.38 8.30
N ILE A 197 -10.05 25.79 7.02
CA ILE A 197 -10.50 27.13 6.64
C ILE A 197 -12.00 27.33 6.84
N ASP A 198 -12.81 26.28 6.67
CA ASP A 198 -14.25 26.35 6.87
C ASP A 198 -14.59 26.50 8.36
N LEU A 199 -13.85 25.81 9.23
CA LEU A 199 -13.98 25.99 10.69
C LEU A 199 -13.65 27.43 11.12
N LEU A 200 -12.60 28.03 10.55
CA LEU A 200 -12.25 29.43 10.80
C LEU A 200 -13.30 30.39 10.24
N ALA A 201 -13.86 30.10 9.07
CA ALA A 201 -14.91 30.90 8.45
C ALA A 201 -16.19 30.93 9.29
N VAL A 202 -16.57 29.80 9.90
CA VAL A 202 -17.70 29.74 10.84
C VAL A 202 -17.45 30.66 12.03
N LYS A 203 -16.23 30.67 12.59
CA LYS A 203 -15.86 31.58 13.70
C LYS A 203 -15.89 33.05 13.29
N ALA A 204 -15.63 33.36 12.01
CA ALA A 204 -15.78 34.71 11.44
C ALA A 204 -17.23 35.11 11.13
N ASN A 205 -18.21 34.21 11.26
CA ASN A 205 -19.56 34.37 10.70
C ASN A 205 -19.53 34.60 9.18
N LYS A 206 -18.58 33.95 8.49
CA LYS A 206 -18.32 34.05 7.05
C LYS A 206 -18.36 32.72 6.30
N GLY A 207 -18.95 31.69 6.91
CA GLY A 207 -19.01 30.34 6.34
C GLY A 207 -19.69 30.29 4.96
N GLU A 208 -20.79 31.02 4.77
CA GLU A 208 -21.48 31.06 3.48
C GLU A 208 -20.64 31.74 2.39
N GLU A 209 -19.96 32.86 2.70
CA GLU A 209 -19.11 33.54 1.73
C GLU A 209 -17.90 32.70 1.34
N VAL A 210 -17.26 32.03 2.31
CA VAL A 210 -16.14 31.12 2.04
C VAL A 210 -16.59 29.95 1.18
N SER A 211 -17.73 29.33 1.48
CA SER A 211 -18.29 28.23 0.68
C SER A 211 -18.54 28.63 -0.78
N LYS A 212 -19.06 29.84 -1.03
CA LYS A 212 -19.26 30.37 -2.39
C LYS A 212 -17.93 30.51 -3.14
N ILE A 213 -16.90 31.05 -2.50
CA ILE A 213 -15.57 31.19 -3.12
C ILE A 213 -14.93 29.83 -3.39
N THR A 214 -15.09 28.85 -2.48
CA THR A 214 -14.63 27.47 -2.69
C THR A 214 -15.32 26.83 -3.89
N ALA A 215 -16.64 27.01 -4.03
CA ALA A 215 -17.39 26.49 -5.16
C ALA A 215 -16.92 27.09 -6.51
N MET A 216 -16.69 28.41 -6.55
CA MET A 216 -16.12 29.08 -7.73
C MET A 216 -14.75 28.52 -8.12
N ALA A 217 -13.87 28.27 -7.14
CA ALA A 217 -12.55 27.69 -7.38
C ALA A 217 -12.63 26.26 -7.91
N MET A 218 -13.54 25.44 -7.37
CA MET A 218 -13.79 24.09 -7.87
C MET A 218 -14.38 24.06 -9.28
N ASN A 219 -15.14 25.10 -9.68
CA ASN A 219 -15.65 25.27 -11.03
C ASN A 219 -14.61 25.82 -12.02
N GLY A 220 -13.39 26.15 -11.54
CA GLY A 220 -12.34 26.76 -12.35
C GLY A 220 -12.54 28.24 -12.67
N GLU A 221 -13.46 28.91 -11.97
CA GLU A 221 -13.72 30.35 -12.13
C GLU A 221 -12.66 31.21 -11.42
N LEU A 222 -11.98 30.64 -10.41
CA LEU A 222 -10.87 31.25 -9.69
C LEU A 222 -9.69 30.29 -9.68
N ASP A 223 -8.47 30.82 -9.87
CA ASP A 223 -7.28 30.03 -9.56
C ASP A 223 -7.16 29.80 -8.04
N PHE A 224 -6.39 28.79 -7.66
CA PHE A 224 -6.27 28.36 -6.27
C PHE A 224 -5.77 29.48 -5.35
N GLU A 225 -4.75 30.22 -5.79
CA GLU A 225 -4.14 31.28 -4.98
C GLU A 225 -5.13 32.43 -4.76
N GLN A 226 -5.83 32.86 -5.82
CA GLN A 226 -6.87 33.88 -5.74
C GLN A 226 -7.98 33.45 -4.79
N SER A 227 -8.48 32.23 -4.93
CA SER A 227 -9.50 31.66 -4.04
C SER A 227 -9.04 31.64 -2.59
N LEU A 228 -7.82 31.16 -2.33
CA LEU A 228 -7.28 31.10 -0.97
C LEU A 228 -7.12 32.49 -0.37
N ARG A 229 -6.55 33.46 -1.11
CA ARG A 229 -6.40 34.84 -0.61
C ARG A 229 -7.74 35.50 -0.32
N GLN A 230 -8.76 35.28 -1.15
CA GLN A 230 -10.10 35.81 -0.90
C GLN A 230 -10.74 35.19 0.35
N ARG A 231 -10.63 33.87 0.53
CA ARG A 231 -11.15 33.18 1.73
C ARG A 231 -10.44 33.64 3.00
N VAL A 232 -9.11 33.80 2.94
CA VAL A 232 -8.31 34.28 4.08
C VAL A 232 -8.62 35.74 4.41
N ALA A 233 -8.89 36.59 3.42
CA ALA A 233 -9.29 37.98 3.65
C ALA A 233 -10.57 38.11 4.50
N LEU A 234 -11.50 37.15 4.39
CA LEU A 234 -12.72 37.10 5.20
C LEU A 234 -12.46 36.79 6.68
N LEU A 235 -11.27 36.31 7.02
CA LEU A 235 -10.86 35.99 8.40
C LEU A 235 -10.25 37.20 9.13
N ALA A 236 -10.10 38.34 8.44
CA ALA A 236 -9.52 39.55 9.02
C ALA A 236 -10.29 40.01 10.28
N GLY A 237 -9.56 40.34 11.33
CA GLY A 237 -10.13 40.82 12.60
C GLY A 237 -10.45 39.72 13.61
N LEU A 238 -10.33 38.43 13.25
CA LEU A 238 -10.43 37.35 14.22
C LEU A 238 -9.26 37.38 15.22
N PRO A 239 -9.50 37.14 16.52
CA PRO A 239 -8.42 37.03 17.49
C PRO A 239 -7.60 35.77 17.23
N GLU A 240 -6.28 35.83 17.46
CA GLU A 240 -5.36 34.70 17.31
C GLU A 240 -5.79 33.46 18.12
N SER A 241 -6.50 33.65 19.23
CA SER A 241 -7.03 32.56 20.05
C SER A 241 -7.92 31.58 19.27
N VAL A 242 -8.55 32.06 18.18
CA VAL A 242 -9.39 31.22 17.31
C VAL A 242 -8.61 30.04 16.71
N LEU A 243 -7.30 30.20 16.48
CA LEU A 243 -6.46 29.15 15.91
C LEU A 243 -6.38 27.95 16.85
N LYS A 244 -6.25 28.20 18.15
CA LYS A 244 -6.29 27.16 19.17
C LYS A 244 -7.67 26.51 19.22
N GLU A 245 -8.74 27.30 19.23
CA GLU A 245 -10.10 26.76 19.27
C GLU A 245 -10.39 25.87 18.06
N THR A 246 -9.94 26.25 16.86
CA THR A 246 -10.05 25.44 15.65
C THR A 246 -9.24 24.15 15.76
N THR A 247 -8.01 24.23 16.28
CA THR A 247 -7.15 23.05 16.50
C THR A 247 -7.83 22.02 17.40
N ASP A 248 -8.49 22.48 18.47
CA ASP A 248 -9.15 21.62 19.46
C ASP A 248 -10.41 20.90 18.89
N LEU A 249 -10.89 21.30 17.70
CA LEU A 249 -12.04 20.68 17.02
C LEU A 249 -11.64 19.61 15.99
N LEU A 250 -10.36 19.51 15.64
CA LEU A 250 -9.89 18.63 14.58
C LEU A 250 -9.88 17.17 15.03
N ASN A 251 -10.20 16.28 14.10
CA ASN A 251 -10.17 14.85 14.31
C ASN A 251 -9.44 14.15 13.18
N PHE A 252 -8.56 13.21 13.52
CA PHE A 252 -7.97 12.33 12.51
C PHE A 252 -9.06 11.50 11.81
N ASN A 253 -8.83 11.23 10.53
CA ASN A 253 -9.54 10.17 9.81
C ASN A 253 -9.25 8.80 10.45
N SER A 254 -10.17 7.86 10.24
CA SER A 254 -10.05 6.51 10.83
C SER A 254 -8.75 5.85 10.38
N GLY A 255 -8.03 5.22 11.30
CA GLY A 255 -6.81 4.48 11.00
C GLY A 255 -5.56 5.32 10.72
N VAL A 256 -5.64 6.66 10.72
CA VAL A 256 -4.50 7.53 10.41
C VAL A 256 -3.39 7.40 11.44
N ILE A 257 -3.71 7.44 12.73
CA ILE A 257 -2.71 7.34 13.81
C ILE A 257 -1.95 6.01 13.71
N GLU A 258 -2.67 4.91 13.52
CA GLU A 258 -2.11 3.58 13.35
C GLU A 258 -1.25 3.48 12.10
N THR A 259 -1.71 4.06 10.99
CA THR A 259 -0.98 4.07 9.72
C THR A 259 0.33 4.86 9.84
N LEU A 260 0.30 6.06 10.42
CA LEU A 260 1.50 6.86 10.64
C LEU A 260 2.48 6.13 11.56
N LYS A 261 2.01 5.60 12.68
CA LYS A 261 2.85 4.81 13.60
C LYS A 261 3.52 3.64 12.89
N TYR A 262 2.75 2.88 12.13
CA TYR A 262 3.24 1.72 11.39
C TYR A 262 4.30 2.10 10.34
N ILE A 263 4.06 3.15 9.55
CA ILE A 263 5.02 3.71 8.57
C ILE A 263 6.33 4.07 9.26
N LYS A 264 6.25 4.71 10.43
CA LYS A 264 7.41 5.16 11.21
C LYS A 264 8.18 3.98 11.82
N GLU A 265 7.50 2.96 12.33
CA GLU A 265 8.10 1.72 12.83
C GLU A 265 8.89 0.96 11.74
N MET A 266 8.46 1.06 10.48
CA MET A 266 9.21 0.51 9.33
C MET A 266 10.40 1.38 8.87
N GLY A 267 10.69 2.47 9.57
CA GLY A 267 11.82 3.37 9.27
C GLY A 267 11.57 4.29 8.07
N HIS A 268 10.33 4.45 7.62
CA HIS A 268 9.96 5.40 6.57
C HIS A 268 9.83 6.82 7.14
N LYS A 269 9.77 7.80 6.22
CA LYS A 269 9.63 9.22 6.55
C LYS A 269 8.24 9.70 6.20
N VAL A 270 7.75 10.66 6.97
CA VAL A 270 6.42 11.25 6.80
C VAL A 270 6.55 12.76 6.65
N ALA A 271 5.99 13.29 5.56
CA ALA A 271 5.78 14.71 5.37
C ALA A 271 4.28 14.99 5.25
N VAL A 272 3.84 16.15 5.76
CA VAL A 272 2.50 16.69 5.55
C VAL A 272 2.62 17.96 4.71
N VAL A 273 1.86 18.02 3.63
CA VAL A 273 1.89 19.11 2.66
C VAL A 273 0.48 19.60 2.41
N SER A 274 0.16 20.79 2.89
CA SER A 274 -1.22 21.28 2.95
C SER A 274 -1.37 22.69 2.41
N GLY A 275 -2.55 22.96 1.83
CA GLY A 275 -2.99 24.32 1.53
C GLY A 275 -3.55 25.08 2.75
N GLY A 276 -3.70 24.41 3.89
CA GLY A 276 -4.14 24.96 5.17
C GLY A 276 -3.04 25.75 5.87
N PHE A 277 -3.15 25.88 7.21
CA PHE A 277 -2.37 26.85 7.97
C PHE A 277 -1.40 26.22 8.98
N THR A 278 -0.12 26.55 8.88
CA THR A 278 0.98 26.05 9.73
C THR A 278 0.64 26.13 11.22
N GLN A 279 0.10 27.26 11.67
CA GLN A 279 -0.22 27.48 13.10
C GLN A 279 -1.25 26.50 13.68
N VAL A 280 -2.14 25.97 12.84
CA VAL A 280 -3.15 24.96 13.25
C VAL A 280 -2.58 23.57 13.05
N ILE A 281 -1.97 23.32 11.89
CA ILE A 281 -1.50 21.99 11.47
C ILE A 281 -0.37 21.49 12.36
N GLU A 282 0.68 22.28 12.61
CA GLU A 282 1.81 21.85 13.43
C GLU A 282 1.36 21.54 14.86
N LYS A 283 0.47 22.37 15.41
CA LYS A 283 -0.07 22.19 16.75
C LYS A 283 -0.89 20.91 16.85
N PHE A 284 -1.73 20.62 15.87
CA PHE A 284 -2.52 19.40 15.84
C PHE A 284 -1.64 18.16 15.66
N LEU A 285 -0.64 18.22 14.78
CA LEU A 285 0.25 17.11 14.48
C LEU A 285 1.27 16.82 15.59
N ALA A 286 1.45 17.69 16.58
CA ALA A 286 2.35 17.46 17.72
C ALA A 286 2.04 16.18 18.52
N GLN A 287 0.85 15.60 18.35
CA GLN A 287 0.44 14.34 18.98
C GLN A 287 0.82 13.07 18.17
N VAL A 288 1.36 13.23 16.96
CA VAL A 288 1.81 12.14 16.09
C VAL A 288 3.22 12.42 15.56
N GLU A 289 3.93 11.38 15.13
CA GLU A 289 5.28 11.54 14.61
C GLU A 289 5.26 11.87 13.11
N VAL A 290 5.63 13.11 12.78
CA VAL A 290 5.78 13.64 11.42
C VAL A 290 7.15 14.29 11.29
N ASP A 291 7.88 14.03 10.20
CA ASP A 291 9.23 14.55 10.00
C ASP A 291 9.24 15.96 9.39
N TYR A 292 8.25 16.28 8.54
CA TYR A 292 8.17 17.56 7.86
C TYR A 292 6.73 18.05 7.75
N VAL A 293 6.52 19.36 7.93
CA VAL A 293 5.24 20.04 7.69
C VAL A 293 5.48 21.21 6.76
N PHE A 294 4.72 21.29 5.66
CA PHE A 294 4.70 22.40 4.74
C PHE A 294 3.26 22.89 4.60
N ALA A 295 2.99 24.11 5.05
CA ALA A 295 1.66 24.73 4.98
C ALA A 295 1.76 26.24 4.74
N ASN A 296 0.64 26.88 4.40
CA ASN A 296 0.55 28.33 4.31
C ASN A 296 0.59 28.95 5.72
N THR A 297 1.02 30.20 5.84
CA THR A 297 1.08 30.87 7.15
C THR A 297 0.15 32.08 7.16
N LEU A 298 -0.76 32.13 8.13
CA LEU A 298 -1.62 33.30 8.35
C LEU A 298 -0.79 34.45 8.91
N ASP A 299 -1.00 35.66 8.39
CA ASP A 299 -0.41 36.88 8.92
C ASP A 299 -1.17 37.33 10.18
N ILE A 300 -0.42 37.60 11.26
CA ILE A 300 -0.95 37.96 12.58
C ILE A 300 -0.25 39.24 13.04
N ALA A 301 -1.05 40.26 13.37
CA ALA A 301 -0.57 41.51 13.93
C ALA A 301 -1.41 41.89 15.15
N ASN A 302 -0.75 42.28 16.24
CA ASN A 302 -1.40 42.66 17.50
C ASN A 302 -2.38 41.58 18.03
N SER A 303 -2.00 40.30 17.92
CA SER A 303 -2.82 39.13 18.29
C SER A 303 -4.15 38.99 17.53
N THR A 304 -4.19 39.51 16.32
CA THR A 304 -5.36 39.46 15.44
C THR A 304 -4.94 39.02 14.03
N LEU A 305 -5.76 38.20 13.38
CA LEU A 305 -5.55 37.81 11.99
C LEU A 305 -5.72 39.04 11.09
N THR A 306 -4.76 39.31 10.21
CA THR A 306 -4.81 40.47 9.30
C THR A 306 -5.62 40.19 8.02
N GLY A 307 -5.97 38.91 7.79
CA GLY A 307 -6.61 38.45 6.57
C GLY A 307 -5.65 38.31 5.39
N LYS A 308 -4.34 38.19 5.66
CA LYS A 308 -3.30 37.97 4.65
C LYS A 308 -2.51 36.69 4.95
N LEU A 309 -1.76 36.25 3.94
CA LEU A 309 -0.83 35.14 4.03
C LEU A 309 0.60 35.66 3.97
N THR A 310 1.51 35.02 4.70
CA THR A 310 2.94 35.29 4.65
C THR A 310 3.68 34.16 3.91
N GLY A 311 4.80 34.53 3.28
CA GLY A 311 5.64 33.58 2.54
C GLY A 311 5.06 33.17 1.19
N GLU A 312 5.62 32.08 0.65
CA GLU A 312 5.18 31.47 -0.60
C GLU A 312 3.89 30.68 -0.38
N ILE A 313 2.99 30.75 -1.36
CA ILE A 313 1.71 30.04 -1.31
C ILE A 313 1.90 28.59 -1.72
N ILE A 314 1.45 27.67 -0.88
CA ILE A 314 1.40 26.25 -1.17
C ILE A 314 0.12 25.96 -1.96
N ASP A 315 0.21 26.17 -3.27
CA ASP A 315 -0.74 25.67 -4.26
C ASP A 315 -0.38 24.24 -4.69
N GLY A 316 -1.01 23.71 -5.74
CA GLY A 316 -0.66 22.37 -6.23
C GLY A 316 0.78 22.24 -6.73
N SER A 317 1.38 23.32 -7.25
CA SER A 317 2.80 23.34 -7.65
C SER A 317 3.70 23.35 -6.41
N GLY A 318 3.35 24.18 -5.43
CA GLY A 318 3.99 24.25 -4.13
C GLY A 318 3.91 22.94 -3.35
N LYS A 319 2.83 22.16 -3.50
CA LYS A 319 2.74 20.81 -2.91
C LYS A 319 3.79 19.87 -3.51
N ALA A 320 3.88 19.84 -4.84
CA ALA A 320 4.88 19.02 -5.53
C ALA A 320 6.31 19.45 -5.20
N GLU A 321 6.58 20.75 -5.11
CA GLU A 321 7.89 21.28 -4.71
C GLU A 321 8.25 20.93 -3.26
N SER A 322 7.29 21.06 -2.33
CA SER A 322 7.46 20.69 -0.93
C SER A 322 7.82 19.20 -0.76
N MET A 323 7.14 18.31 -1.51
CA MET A 323 7.52 16.90 -1.58
C MET A 323 8.96 16.72 -2.08
N ARG A 324 9.34 17.40 -3.18
CA ARG A 324 10.70 17.29 -3.72
C ARG A 324 11.75 17.77 -2.72
N LYS A 325 11.46 18.84 -1.98
CA LYS A 325 12.31 19.36 -0.91
C LYS A 325 12.49 18.36 0.21
N ALA A 326 11.41 17.77 0.72
CA ALA A 326 11.48 16.71 1.74
C ALA A 326 12.26 15.48 1.26
N ALA A 327 12.01 15.05 0.02
CA ALA A 327 12.71 13.93 -0.59
C ALA A 327 14.22 14.20 -0.71
N GLN A 328 14.60 15.42 -1.10
CA GLN A 328 15.99 15.85 -1.17
C GLN A 328 16.67 15.86 0.20
N LEU A 329 16.01 16.38 1.24
CA LEU A 329 16.54 16.40 2.62
C LEU A 329 16.82 14.99 3.15
N GLU A 330 15.99 14.02 2.77
CA GLU A 330 16.14 12.61 3.17
C GLU A 330 17.00 11.78 2.21
N SER A 331 17.49 12.38 1.11
CA SER A 331 18.18 11.67 0.01
C SER A 331 17.36 10.50 -0.54
N ILE A 332 16.03 10.65 -0.60
CA ILE A 332 15.11 9.66 -1.15
C ILE A 332 14.79 10.06 -2.60
N PRO A 333 14.98 9.18 -3.59
CA PRO A 333 14.62 9.50 -4.97
C PRO A 333 13.10 9.60 -5.11
N LEU A 334 12.62 10.45 -6.04
CA LEU A 334 11.18 10.64 -6.24
C LEU A 334 10.44 9.35 -6.59
N SER A 335 11.10 8.38 -7.22
CA SER A 335 10.54 7.04 -7.46
C SER A 335 10.13 6.29 -6.19
N ASN A 336 10.64 6.70 -5.02
CA ASN A 336 10.37 6.10 -3.72
C ASN A 336 9.52 7.02 -2.82
N THR A 337 8.91 8.06 -3.38
CA THR A 337 7.91 8.87 -2.68
C THR A 337 6.51 8.32 -2.93
N ILE A 338 5.65 8.43 -1.92
CA ILE A 338 4.24 8.05 -1.99
C ILE A 338 3.41 9.27 -1.61
N ALA A 339 2.62 9.79 -2.54
CA ALA A 339 1.73 10.92 -2.31
C ALA A 339 0.29 10.45 -2.04
N ILE A 340 -0.34 10.96 -0.99
CA ILE A 340 -1.71 10.64 -0.59
C ILE A 340 -2.48 11.95 -0.45
N GLY A 341 -3.64 12.04 -1.09
CA GLY A 341 -4.52 13.20 -1.02
C GLY A 341 -5.89 12.92 -1.62
N ASP A 342 -6.82 13.84 -1.45
CA ASP A 342 -8.21 13.71 -1.91
C ASP A 342 -8.58 14.78 -2.96
N GLY A 343 -7.79 15.85 -3.06
CA GLY A 343 -8.12 17.08 -3.76
C GLY A 343 -7.44 17.25 -5.13
N ALA A 344 -8.04 18.08 -5.99
CA ALA A 344 -7.46 18.41 -7.30
C ALA A 344 -6.13 19.19 -7.20
N ASN A 345 -5.92 19.90 -6.09
CA ASN A 345 -4.66 20.54 -5.74
C ASN A 345 -3.52 19.52 -5.52
N ASP A 346 -3.81 18.25 -5.23
CA ASP A 346 -2.79 17.22 -5.05
C ASP A 346 -2.28 16.62 -6.35
N LEU A 347 -3.01 16.77 -7.46
CA LEU A 347 -2.71 16.11 -8.73
C LEU A 347 -1.27 16.33 -9.22
N LYS A 348 -0.73 17.54 -9.04
CA LYS A 348 0.66 17.85 -9.40
C LYS A 348 1.68 17.12 -8.51
N MET A 349 1.39 17.01 -7.21
CA MET A 349 2.20 16.23 -6.27
C MET A 349 2.12 14.74 -6.58
N MET A 350 0.91 14.23 -6.81
CA MET A 350 0.66 12.84 -7.18
C MET A 350 1.35 12.44 -8.49
N ALA A 351 1.33 13.32 -9.49
CA ALA A 351 2.00 13.08 -10.77
C ALA A 351 3.54 13.10 -10.65
N ALA A 352 4.08 13.87 -9.70
CA ALA A 352 5.52 13.93 -9.45
C ALA A 352 6.04 12.78 -8.57
N ALA A 353 5.15 12.09 -7.86
CA ALA A 353 5.49 11.03 -6.92
C ALA A 353 5.74 9.69 -7.63
N GLY A 354 6.61 8.87 -7.03
CA GLY A 354 6.87 7.51 -7.49
C GLY A 354 5.62 6.64 -7.41
N TYR A 355 4.79 6.87 -6.39
CA TYR A 355 3.48 6.26 -6.22
C TYR A 355 2.47 7.29 -5.69
N SER A 356 1.19 7.09 -5.97
CA SER A 356 0.15 7.98 -5.46
C SER A 356 -1.18 7.30 -5.22
N PHE A 357 -1.88 7.78 -4.18
CA PHE A 357 -3.18 7.29 -3.76
C PHE A 357 -4.18 8.44 -3.64
N ALA A 358 -5.29 8.31 -4.35
CA ALA A 358 -6.46 9.15 -4.18
C ALA A 358 -7.31 8.60 -3.02
N TYR A 359 -7.27 9.24 -1.86
CA TYR A 359 -7.99 8.83 -0.64
C TYR A 359 -9.38 9.46 -0.60
N LEU A 360 -10.44 8.63 -0.57
CA LEU A 360 -11.85 9.07 -0.59
C LEU A 360 -12.15 10.21 -1.59
N ALA A 361 -11.41 10.22 -2.69
CA ALA A 361 -11.29 11.39 -3.53
C ALA A 361 -12.41 11.49 -4.57
N LYS A 362 -12.59 12.68 -5.13
CA LYS A 362 -13.47 12.90 -6.29
C LYS A 362 -12.90 12.26 -7.55
N GLU A 363 -13.76 11.98 -8.52
CA GLU A 363 -13.41 11.23 -9.73
C GLU A 363 -12.20 11.80 -10.49
N VAL A 364 -12.09 13.12 -10.63
CA VAL A 364 -10.94 13.76 -11.30
C VAL A 364 -9.60 13.44 -10.63
N VAL A 365 -9.60 13.27 -9.30
CA VAL A 365 -8.42 12.95 -8.51
C VAL A 365 -8.12 11.46 -8.59
N ARG A 366 -9.16 10.62 -8.51
CA ARG A 366 -9.06 9.17 -8.71
C ARG A 366 -8.44 8.82 -10.07
N GLN A 367 -8.84 9.54 -11.12
CA GLN A 367 -8.27 9.41 -12.46
C GLN A 367 -6.83 9.95 -12.58
N GLY A 368 -6.39 10.82 -11.68
CA GLY A 368 -5.03 11.38 -11.70
C GLY A 368 -4.02 10.60 -10.86
N ALA A 369 -4.47 9.86 -9.84
CA ALA A 369 -3.60 9.03 -9.00
C ALA A 369 -3.24 7.69 -9.66
N LYS A 370 -2.23 7.00 -9.13
CA LYS A 370 -1.87 5.63 -9.56
C LYS A 370 -2.79 4.57 -8.98
N SER A 371 -3.37 4.82 -7.80
CA SER A 371 -4.30 3.94 -7.11
C SER A 371 -5.31 4.76 -6.34
N THR A 372 -6.39 4.13 -5.90
CA THR A 372 -7.37 4.71 -4.99
C THR A 372 -7.30 4.06 -3.61
N ILE A 373 -7.82 4.77 -2.62
CA ILE A 373 -8.22 4.22 -1.32
C ILE A 373 -9.65 4.67 -1.11
N SER A 374 -10.59 3.76 -1.38
CA SER A 374 -12.03 4.03 -1.31
C SER A 374 -12.60 3.65 0.06
N GLN A 375 -11.79 3.05 0.93
CA GLN A 375 -12.14 2.72 2.31
C GLN A 375 -11.94 3.93 3.22
N SER A 376 -12.84 4.14 4.18
CA SER A 376 -12.74 5.22 5.15
C SER A 376 -11.68 5.01 6.23
N ASP A 377 -11.10 3.81 6.28
CA ASP A 377 -10.03 3.44 7.19
C ASP A 377 -8.68 3.48 6.47
N MET A 378 -7.83 4.43 6.84
CA MET A 378 -6.51 4.66 6.24
C MET A 378 -5.56 3.46 6.42
N ARG A 379 -5.86 2.51 7.32
CA ARG A 379 -5.10 1.24 7.42
C ARG A 379 -5.19 0.40 6.13
N ALA A 380 -6.08 0.75 5.20
CA ALA A 380 -6.06 0.21 3.84
C ALA A 380 -4.77 0.55 3.07
N LEU A 381 -4.13 1.69 3.33
CA LEU A 381 -2.87 2.10 2.69
C LEU A 381 -1.74 1.07 2.88
N PRO A 382 -1.32 0.72 4.12
CA PRO A 382 -0.27 -0.27 4.31
C PRO A 382 -0.67 -1.65 3.77
N LEU A 383 -1.95 -2.03 3.83
CA LEU A 383 -2.44 -3.29 3.25
C LEU A 383 -2.28 -3.33 1.72
N LEU A 384 -2.64 -2.24 1.01
CA LEU A 384 -2.44 -2.10 -0.43
C LEU A 384 -0.95 -2.11 -0.81
N LEU A 385 -0.12 -1.51 0.02
CA LEU A 385 1.32 -1.48 -0.18
C LEU A 385 2.01 -2.79 0.22
N ASN A 386 1.24 -3.78 0.71
CA ASN A 386 1.74 -5.04 1.24
C ASN A 386 2.92 -4.81 2.20
N LEU A 387 2.76 -3.84 3.11
CA LEU A 387 3.79 -3.49 4.08
C LEU A 387 3.73 -4.40 5.30
#